data_AF-A0A6J7QXN7-F1
#
_entry.id   AF-A0A6J7QXN7-F1
#
_cell.length_a   1.000
_cell.length_b   1.000
_cell.length_c   1.000
_cell.angle_alpha   90.00
_cell.angle_beta   90.00
_cell.angle_gamma   90.00
#
_symmetry.space_group_name_H-M   'P 1'
#
loop_
_entity.id
_entity.type
_entity.pdbx_description
1 polymer ?
#
loop_
_entity_poly.entity_id
_entity_poly.type
_entity_poly.pdbx_seq_one_letter_code
_entity_poly.pdbx_strand_id
1 'polypeptide(L)'
;MFRVETGPSAWARYAIPETAKLTSSEVAKRRKDAAAGGGLFEDPTLPDPPRKELPAVNVTSITSNDDSVEFDVDQIGVPVLVKVSYFPNWKVSGADGPYRVTPNLMVVIPTSTHVRLHYGYVGIDLLSMLLSAFGIVGVAWLFLAKPEPVRDALFDPLGWTDDLVANRIGPTVIVEAKHPADDSQPWWPPIPTAPPQPEP
;
A
#
# COMPACT_ATOMS: atom_id res chain seq x y z
N MET A 1 12.48 18.58 2.59
CA MET A 1 12.52 18.75 4.06
C MET A 1 12.77 17.38 4.67
N PHE A 2 14.04 17.00 4.90
CA PHE A 2 14.36 15.72 5.54
C PHE A 2 14.13 15.88 7.04
N ARG A 3 13.06 15.29 7.59
CA ARG A 3 12.77 15.33 9.02
C ARG A 3 13.70 14.34 9.72
N VAL A 4 14.79 14.84 10.31
CA VAL A 4 15.87 14.10 11.01
C VAL A 4 15.41 13.57 12.39
N GLU A 5 14.11 13.47 12.66
CA GLU A 5 13.61 13.45 14.05
C GLU A 5 13.08 12.12 14.58
N THR A 6 13.13 11.03 13.82
CA THR A 6 12.56 9.76 14.28
C THR A 6 13.60 8.87 14.97
N GLY A 7 14.37 9.41 15.92
CA GLY A 7 15.33 8.64 16.72
C GLY A 7 15.36 9.13 18.16
N PRO A 8 15.75 8.29 19.14
CA PRO A 8 15.88 8.69 20.54
C PRO A 8 16.69 9.97 20.72
N SER A 9 16.25 10.85 21.62
CA SER A 9 16.94 12.11 21.93
C SER A 9 18.35 11.90 22.49
N ALA A 10 18.59 10.74 23.12
CA ALA A 10 19.90 10.35 23.66
C ALA A 10 20.93 9.98 22.58
N TRP A 11 20.51 9.80 21.32
CA TRP A 11 21.45 9.48 20.25
C TRP A 11 22.26 10.71 19.84
N ALA A 12 23.56 10.51 19.65
CA ALA A 12 24.46 11.56 19.20
C ALA A 12 23.99 12.07 17.83
N ARG A 13 23.61 13.35 17.76
CA ARG A 13 23.32 13.99 16.49
C ARG A 13 24.62 14.47 15.89
N TYR A 14 24.87 14.10 14.63
CA TYR A 14 26.06 14.55 13.91
C TYR A 14 25.94 16.05 13.62
N ALA A 15 26.84 16.85 14.20
CA ALA A 15 26.90 18.27 13.97
C ALA A 15 27.72 18.55 12.70
N ILE A 16 27.07 19.15 11.70
CA ILE A 16 27.77 19.58 10.49
C ILE A 16 28.59 20.83 10.84
N PRO A 17 29.91 20.86 10.57
CA PRO A 17 30.72 22.05 10.81
C PRO A 17 30.23 23.21 9.94
N GLU A 18 30.29 24.45 10.45
CA GLU A 18 29.86 25.65 9.69
C GLU A 18 30.55 25.77 8.32
N THR A 19 31.79 25.29 8.23
CA THR A 19 32.57 25.25 6.98
C THR A 19 31.93 24.38 5.89
N ALA A 20 31.13 23.38 6.27
CA ALA A 20 30.42 22.49 5.37
C ALA A 20 28.96 22.90 5.13
N LYS A 21 28.43 23.89 5.87
CA LYS A 21 27.08 24.43 5.69
C LYS A 21 27.04 25.48 4.58
N LEU A 22 27.40 25.08 3.37
CA LEU A 22 27.39 25.97 2.21
C LEU A 22 26.02 25.97 1.52
N THR A 23 25.52 27.16 1.21
CA THR A 23 24.34 27.31 0.33
C THR A 23 24.71 27.03 -1.12
N SER A 24 23.72 26.65 -1.93
CA SER A 24 23.94 26.39 -3.37
C SER A 24 24.54 27.58 -4.10
N SER A 25 24.19 28.81 -3.73
CA SER A 25 24.76 30.05 -4.29
C SER A 25 26.23 30.24 -3.92
N GLU A 26 26.62 29.93 -2.68
CA GLU A 26 28.01 30.02 -2.24
C GLU A 26 28.88 28.96 -2.91
N VAL A 27 28.37 27.73 -3.03
CA VAL A 27 29.04 26.66 -3.79
C VAL A 27 29.22 27.07 -5.25
N ALA A 28 28.19 27.63 -5.88
CA ALA A 28 28.26 28.09 -7.27
C ALA A 28 29.29 29.22 -7.46
N LYS A 29 29.35 30.16 -6.51
CA LYS A 29 30.36 31.22 -6.51
C LYS A 29 31.78 30.65 -6.37
N ARG A 30 32.02 29.81 -5.36
CA ARG A 30 33.34 29.21 -5.12
C ARG A 30 33.80 28.34 -6.29
N ARG A 31 32.88 27.63 -6.96
CA ARG A 31 33.19 26.89 -8.21
C ARG A 31 33.62 27.82 -9.33
N LYS A 32 32.95 28.96 -9.52
CA LYS A 32 33.34 29.96 -10.52
C LYS A 32 34.71 30.56 -10.21
N ASP A 33 34.96 30.91 -8.94
CA ASP A 33 36.23 31.48 -8.50
C ASP A 33 37.39 30.48 -8.69
N ALA A 34 37.17 29.20 -8.34
CA ALA A 34 38.14 28.13 -8.56
C ALA A 34 38.44 27.92 -10.07
N ALA A 35 37.40 27.91 -10.91
CA ALA A 35 37.55 27.77 -12.36
C ALA A 35 38.30 28.96 -12.99
N ALA A 36 38.05 30.18 -12.52
CA ALA A 36 38.78 31.37 -12.98
C ALA A 36 40.27 31.33 -12.61
N GLY A 37 40.62 30.67 -11.50
CA GLY A 37 41.99 30.39 -11.09
C GLY A 37 42.61 29.14 -11.71
N GLY A 38 41.90 28.44 -12.62
CA GLY A 38 42.36 27.19 -13.23
C GLY A 38 42.35 25.96 -12.30
N GLY A 39 41.70 26.06 -11.13
CA GLY A 39 41.60 25.00 -10.13
C GLY A 39 40.23 24.32 -10.10
N LEU A 40 40.14 23.23 -9.33
CA LEU A 40 38.89 22.53 -9.04
C LEU A 40 38.30 23.03 -7.70
N PHE A 41 36.98 22.98 -7.58
CA PHE A 41 36.32 23.22 -6.30
C PHE A 41 36.56 22.02 -5.37
N GLU A 42 37.26 22.25 -4.27
CA GLU A 42 37.43 21.27 -3.21
C GLU A 42 36.18 21.24 -2.33
N ASP A 43 35.55 20.07 -2.24
CA ASP A 43 34.42 19.89 -1.34
C ASP A 43 34.89 19.96 0.13
N PRO A 44 34.12 20.61 1.02
CA PRO A 44 34.48 20.70 2.42
C PRO A 44 34.56 19.29 3.03
N THR A 45 35.67 19.01 3.71
CA THR A 45 35.86 17.74 4.40
C THR A 45 34.97 17.66 5.63
N LEU A 46 34.18 16.59 5.72
CA LEU A 46 33.36 16.30 6.88
C LEU A 46 34.19 15.48 7.88
N PRO A 47 34.19 15.83 9.18
CA PRO A 47 34.83 15.01 10.19
C PRO A 47 34.13 13.65 10.28
N ASP A 48 34.88 12.59 10.58
CA ASP A 48 34.29 11.27 10.76
C ASP A 48 33.25 11.30 11.90
N PRO A 49 32.06 10.72 11.70
CA PRO A 49 31.06 10.65 12.76
C PRO A 49 31.58 9.79 13.91
N PRO A 50 31.28 10.16 15.17
CA PRO A 50 31.67 9.37 16.32
C PRO A 50 31.01 7.99 16.24
N ARG A 51 31.83 6.93 16.26
CA ARG A 51 31.37 5.54 16.29
C ARG A 51 31.48 5.04 17.72
N LYS A 52 30.39 4.49 18.24
CA LYS A 52 30.35 3.81 19.53
C LYS A 52 30.13 2.33 19.26
N GLU A 53 31.10 1.51 19.66
CA GLU A 53 30.93 0.07 19.64
C GLU A 53 29.78 -0.32 20.59
N LEU A 54 28.88 -1.16 20.09
CA LEU A 54 27.77 -1.69 20.86
C LEU A 54 28.10 -3.12 21.30
N PRO A 55 27.59 -3.57 22.47
CA PRO A 55 27.67 -4.98 22.85
C PRO A 55 27.05 -5.85 21.75
N ALA A 56 27.63 -7.02 21.51
CA ALA A 56 27.03 -8.00 20.63
C ALA A 56 25.73 -8.52 21.25
N VAL A 57 24.66 -8.51 20.47
CA VAL A 57 23.35 -9.07 20.82
C VAL A 57 23.13 -10.31 19.97
N ASN A 58 22.72 -11.39 20.61
CA ASN A 58 22.29 -12.58 19.91
C ASN A 58 20.78 -12.49 19.66
N VAL A 59 20.40 -12.63 18.38
CA VAL A 59 18.99 -12.62 17.96
C VAL A 59 18.60 -14.04 17.58
N THR A 60 17.58 -14.58 18.25
CA THR A 60 17.12 -15.96 18.07
C THR A 60 15.63 -16.02 17.71
N SER A 61 15.13 -17.21 17.36
CA SER A 61 13.69 -17.46 17.13
C SER A 61 13.03 -16.54 16.09
N ILE A 62 13.76 -16.18 15.03
CA ILE A 62 13.27 -15.22 14.04
C ILE A 62 12.11 -15.84 13.24
N THR A 63 10.93 -15.23 13.35
CA THR A 63 9.74 -15.57 12.55
C THR A 63 9.34 -14.36 11.74
N SER A 64 9.23 -14.50 10.42
CA SER A 64 8.80 -13.43 9.52
C SER A 64 7.62 -13.91 8.71
N ASN A 65 6.53 -13.14 8.77
CA ASN A 65 5.35 -13.27 7.92
C ASN A 65 5.27 -12.03 7.01
N ASP A 66 4.19 -11.94 6.23
CA ASP A 66 3.95 -10.83 5.31
C ASP A 66 3.75 -9.49 6.05
N ASP A 67 3.09 -9.53 7.22
CA ASP A 67 2.72 -8.36 8.01
C ASP A 67 3.31 -8.37 9.44
N SER A 68 4.10 -9.37 9.81
CA SER A 68 4.68 -9.48 11.15
C SER A 68 6.12 -9.97 11.16
N VAL A 69 6.91 -9.47 12.11
CA VAL A 69 8.27 -9.95 12.37
C VAL A 69 8.45 -10.12 13.87
N GLU A 70 8.85 -11.31 14.30
CA GLU A 70 9.06 -11.68 15.69
C GLU A 70 10.46 -12.22 15.87
N PHE A 71 11.09 -11.87 16.99
CA PHE A 71 12.39 -12.42 17.35
C PHE A 71 12.61 -12.27 18.85
N ASP A 72 13.52 -13.09 19.38
CA ASP A 72 13.98 -13.02 20.75
C ASP A 72 15.40 -12.43 20.81
N VAL A 73 15.70 -11.72 21.88
CA VAL A 73 17.03 -11.15 22.17
C VAL A 73 17.55 -11.63 23.52
N ASP A 74 18.86 -11.80 23.61
CA ASP A 74 19.56 -12.12 24.85
C ASP A 74 19.74 -10.90 25.77
N GLN A 75 19.79 -9.70 25.20
CA GLN A 75 20.04 -8.44 25.92
C GLN A 75 19.08 -7.33 25.48
N ILE A 76 18.46 -6.67 26.48
CA ILE A 76 17.61 -5.50 26.27
C ILE A 76 18.43 -4.20 26.22
N GLY A 77 17.89 -3.16 25.60
CA GLY A 77 18.48 -1.82 25.52
C GLY A 77 19.55 -1.65 24.43
N VAL A 78 19.95 -2.71 23.75
CA VAL A 78 20.88 -2.64 22.62
C VAL A 78 20.10 -2.60 21.30
N PRO A 79 20.33 -1.60 20.42
CA PRO A 79 19.59 -1.46 19.17
C PRO A 79 19.76 -2.66 18.23
N VAL A 80 18.65 -3.16 17.68
CA VAL A 80 18.63 -4.23 16.68
C VAL A 80 18.17 -3.67 15.34
N LEU A 81 18.94 -3.95 14.29
CA LEU A 81 18.60 -3.58 12.91
C LEU A 81 17.66 -4.62 12.30
N VAL A 82 16.46 -4.18 11.91
CA VAL A 82 15.49 -5.00 11.19
C VAL A 82 15.66 -4.74 9.69
N LYS A 83 16.00 -5.80 8.95
CA LYS A 83 16.21 -5.76 7.48
C LYS A 83 14.89 -5.78 6.69
N VAL A 84 13.90 -5.05 7.17
CA VAL A 84 12.60 -4.86 6.52
C VAL A 84 12.43 -3.38 6.26
N SER A 85 11.76 -3.06 5.16
CA SER A 85 11.52 -1.66 4.80
C SER A 85 10.66 -0.96 5.86
N TYR A 86 11.13 0.20 6.31
CA TYR A 86 10.41 1.05 7.24
C TYR A 86 9.15 1.62 6.57
N PHE A 87 8.06 1.57 7.33
CA PHE A 87 6.79 2.25 7.06
C PHE A 87 6.22 2.81 8.38
N PRO A 88 5.56 3.98 8.36
CA PRO A 88 4.98 4.59 9.57
C PRO A 88 3.91 3.74 10.27
N ASN A 89 3.32 2.78 9.55
CA ASN A 89 2.26 1.92 10.07
C ASN A 89 2.78 0.72 10.84
N TRP A 90 4.09 0.43 10.79
CA TRP A 90 4.68 -0.60 11.65
C TRP A 90 4.52 -0.22 13.12
N LYS A 91 3.98 -1.15 13.89
CA LYS A 91 3.86 -1.09 15.34
C LYS A 91 4.79 -2.12 15.94
N VAL A 92 5.38 -1.77 17.08
CA VAL A 92 6.29 -2.66 17.80
C VAL A 92 5.80 -2.83 19.23
N SER A 93 5.91 -4.04 19.74
CA SER A 93 5.67 -4.41 21.13
C SER A 93 6.93 -5.10 21.68
N GLY A 94 7.28 -4.79 22.93
CA GLY A 94 8.52 -5.29 23.56
C GLY A 94 9.79 -4.54 23.14
N ALA A 95 9.66 -3.43 22.40
CA ALA A 95 10.78 -2.56 22.03
C ALA A 95 10.30 -1.12 21.81
N ASP A 96 11.22 -0.16 21.88
CA ASP A 96 11.00 1.23 21.47
C ASP A 96 11.28 1.41 19.97
N GLY A 97 10.50 2.28 19.32
CA GLY A 97 10.59 2.56 17.89
C GLY A 97 9.29 2.19 17.15
N PRO A 98 9.35 1.75 15.88
CA PRO A 98 10.54 1.59 15.03
C PRO A 98 11.13 2.93 14.56
N TYR A 99 12.45 3.01 14.51
CA TYR A 99 13.20 4.20 14.08
C TYR A 99 13.74 3.99 12.66
N ARG A 100 13.46 4.91 11.74
CA ARG A 100 13.90 4.81 10.34
C ARG A 100 15.42 5.02 10.22
N VAL A 101 16.09 4.15 9.47
CA VAL A 101 17.51 4.27 9.10
C VAL A 101 17.71 4.11 7.59
N THR A 102 18.75 4.72 7.04
CA THR A 102 19.06 4.61 5.61
C THR A 102 19.51 3.20 5.21
N PRO A 103 19.17 2.72 4.00
CA PRO A 103 18.46 3.42 2.92
C PRO A 103 16.95 3.56 3.14
N ASN A 104 16.30 2.56 3.73
CA ASN A 104 14.92 2.63 4.24
C ASN A 104 14.63 1.48 5.21
N LEU A 105 15.58 1.13 6.06
CA LEU A 105 15.42 0.07 7.06
C LEU A 105 14.89 0.66 8.37
N MET A 106 14.71 -0.19 9.38
CA MET A 106 14.31 0.25 10.71
C MET A 106 15.15 -0.37 11.81
N VAL A 107 15.30 0.38 12.90
CA VAL A 107 15.96 -0.06 14.13
C VAL A 107 14.94 -0.03 15.25
N VAL A 108 14.98 -1.05 16.10
CA VAL A 108 14.18 -1.13 17.33
C VAL A 108 15.11 -1.31 18.52
N ILE A 109 14.69 -0.83 19.69
CA ILE A 109 15.46 -0.96 20.93
C ILE A 109 14.66 -1.88 21.86
N PRO A 110 15.04 -3.16 22.02
CA PRO A 110 14.30 -4.10 22.84
C PRO A 110 14.18 -3.60 24.29
N THR A 111 12.96 -3.57 24.81
CA THR A 111 12.65 -3.35 26.24
C THR A 111 12.25 -4.65 26.93
N SER A 112 11.99 -5.70 26.15
CA SER A 112 11.70 -7.07 26.55
C SER A 112 12.56 -8.06 25.73
N THR A 113 12.72 -9.28 26.23
CA THR A 113 13.44 -10.36 25.52
C THR A 113 12.68 -10.85 24.29
N HIS A 114 11.35 -10.69 24.25
CA HIS A 114 10.51 -11.04 23.11
C HIS A 114 10.02 -9.76 22.42
N VAL A 115 10.35 -9.61 21.14
CA VAL A 115 10.02 -8.44 20.33
C VAL A 115 9.12 -8.86 19.17
N ARG A 116 8.03 -8.14 18.99
CA ARG A 116 7.07 -8.35 17.90
C ARG A 116 6.80 -7.03 17.18
N LEU A 117 7.04 -7.02 15.88
CA LEU A 117 6.66 -5.98 14.95
C LEU A 117 5.45 -6.49 14.17
N HIS A 118 4.43 -5.66 14.01
CA HIS A 118 3.28 -5.95 13.17
C HIS A 118 2.86 -4.71 12.39
N TYR A 119 2.38 -4.92 11.17
CA TYR A 119 1.85 -3.86 10.34
C TYR A 119 0.44 -3.51 10.83
N GLY A 120 0.26 -2.30 11.37
CA GLY A 120 -1.01 -1.89 11.95
C GLY A 120 -2.01 -1.41 10.89
N TYR A 121 -3.29 -1.70 11.12
CA TYR A 121 -4.40 -1.07 10.41
C TYR A 121 -4.48 0.42 10.76
N VAL A 122 -4.83 1.23 9.76
CA VAL A 122 -5.17 2.65 9.98
C VAL A 122 -6.66 2.80 10.29
N GLY A 123 -7.07 3.88 10.97
CA GLY A 123 -8.47 4.06 11.39
C GLY A 123 -9.48 4.02 10.23
N ILE A 124 -9.05 4.42 9.02
CA ILE A 124 -9.87 4.34 7.81
C ILE A 124 -10.12 2.88 7.35
N ASP A 125 -9.21 1.96 7.66
CA ASP A 125 -9.40 0.54 7.35
C ASP A 125 -10.56 -0.03 8.16
N LEU A 126 -10.62 0.31 9.46
CA LEU A 126 -11.71 -0.12 10.33
C LEU A 126 -13.04 0.48 9.89
N LEU A 127 -13.08 1.77 9.53
CA LEU A 127 -14.29 2.42 9.03
C LEU A 127 -14.77 1.78 7.71
N SER A 128 -13.85 1.51 6.79
CA SER A 128 -14.17 0.88 5.51
C SER A 128 -14.68 -0.54 5.70
N MET A 129 -14.09 -1.30 6.62
CA MET A 129 -14.53 -2.64 6.97
C MET A 129 -15.94 -2.63 7.59
N LEU A 130 -16.23 -1.69 8.49
CA LEU A 130 -17.57 -1.50 9.05
C LEU A 130 -18.59 -1.13 7.97
N LEU A 131 -18.27 -0.17 7.10
CA LEU A 131 -19.15 0.25 6.01
C LEU A 131 -19.43 -0.91 5.03
N SER A 132 -18.42 -1.73 4.75
CA SER A 132 -18.55 -2.93 3.92
C SER A 132 -19.47 -3.96 4.58
N ALA A 133 -19.31 -4.18 5.89
CA ALA A 133 -20.20 -5.06 6.64
C ALA A 133 -21.65 -4.55 6.62
N PHE A 134 -21.88 -3.25 6.78
CA PHE A 134 -23.21 -2.65 6.65
C PHE A 134 -23.80 -2.84 5.24
N GLY A 135 -23.00 -2.70 4.19
CA GLY A 135 -23.43 -2.97 2.81
C GLY A 135 -23.87 -4.42 2.61
N ILE A 136 -23.09 -5.39 3.09
CA ILE A 136 -23.42 -6.82 3.02
C ILE A 136 -24.71 -7.12 3.79
N VAL A 137 -24.84 -6.58 5.00
CA VAL A 137 -26.06 -6.74 5.81
C VAL A 137 -27.26 -6.11 5.09
N GLY A 138 -27.11 -4.94 4.48
CA GLY A 138 -28.17 -4.29 3.70
C GLY A 138 -28.60 -5.11 2.50
N VAL A 139 -27.65 -5.67 1.73
CA VAL A 139 -27.94 -6.55 0.59
C VAL A 139 -28.62 -7.84 1.05
N ALA A 140 -28.10 -8.48 2.09
CA ALA A 140 -28.73 -9.67 2.66
C ALA A 140 -30.15 -9.34 3.14
N TRP A 141 -30.34 -8.21 3.83
CA TRP A 141 -31.65 -7.77 4.27
C TRP A 141 -32.61 -7.56 3.11
N LEU A 142 -32.18 -7.00 1.96
CA LEU A 142 -33.03 -6.89 0.78
C LEU A 142 -33.45 -8.25 0.21
N PHE A 143 -32.56 -9.25 0.21
CA PHE A 143 -32.90 -10.59 -0.26
C PHE A 143 -33.78 -11.37 0.72
N LEU A 144 -33.63 -11.14 2.02
CA LEU A 144 -34.42 -11.78 3.08
C LEU A 144 -35.74 -11.04 3.35
N ALA A 145 -35.80 -9.74 3.07
CA ALA A 145 -37.01 -8.95 3.15
C ALA A 145 -37.98 -9.46 2.09
N LYS A 146 -39.14 -9.93 2.54
CA LYS A 146 -40.25 -10.24 1.62
C LYS A 146 -40.62 -8.93 0.91
N PRO A 147 -40.81 -8.92 -0.41
CA PRO A 147 -41.28 -7.72 -1.09
C PRO A 147 -42.64 -7.37 -0.48
N GLU A 148 -42.69 -6.31 0.31
CA GLU A 148 -43.99 -5.74 0.67
C GLU A 148 -44.64 -5.26 -0.63
N PRO A 149 -45.97 -5.46 -0.81
CA PRO A 149 -46.67 -4.85 -1.91
C PRO A 149 -46.38 -3.36 -1.89
N VAL A 150 -46.04 -2.81 -3.06
CA VAL A 150 -45.69 -1.40 -3.27
C VAL A 150 -46.61 -0.53 -2.41
N ARG A 151 -46.08 0.04 -1.32
CA ARG A 151 -46.79 1.05 -0.56
C ARG A 151 -46.81 2.30 -1.41
N ASP A 152 -47.99 2.93 -1.49
CA ASP A 152 -48.19 4.21 -2.18
C ASP A 152 -47.01 5.14 -1.86
N ALA A 153 -46.30 5.55 -2.91
CA ALA A 153 -45.09 6.33 -2.75
C ALA A 153 -45.43 7.60 -1.97
N LEU A 154 -44.82 7.79 -0.80
CA LEU A 154 -45.00 8.99 0.02
C LEU A 154 -44.57 10.29 -0.70
N PHE A 155 -43.92 10.16 -1.86
CA PHE A 155 -43.53 11.27 -2.72
C PHE A 155 -43.53 10.84 -4.19
N ASP A 156 -44.64 11.10 -4.89
CA ASP A 156 -44.73 10.99 -6.36
C ASP A 156 -45.05 12.37 -6.97
N PRO A 157 -44.04 13.19 -7.28
CA PRO A 157 -44.25 14.52 -7.85
C PRO A 157 -44.62 14.49 -9.34
N LEU A 158 -44.59 13.32 -9.99
CA LEU A 158 -44.78 13.16 -11.44
C LEU A 158 -45.93 12.21 -11.82
N GLY A 159 -46.56 11.53 -10.85
CA GLY A 159 -47.75 10.70 -11.05
C GLY A 159 -47.51 9.39 -11.78
N TRP A 160 -46.28 8.88 -11.81
CA TRP A 160 -45.89 7.72 -12.62
C TRP A 160 -46.29 6.37 -12.02
N THR A 161 -46.74 6.32 -10.76
CA THR A 161 -47.09 5.05 -10.11
C THR A 161 -48.33 4.40 -10.70
N ASP A 162 -49.34 5.17 -11.11
CA ASP A 162 -50.59 4.62 -11.66
C ASP A 162 -50.41 4.05 -13.08
N ASP A 163 -49.59 4.71 -13.90
CA ASP A 163 -49.36 4.33 -15.31
C ASP A 163 -48.54 3.03 -15.45
N LEU A 164 -47.61 2.78 -14.53
CA LEU A 164 -46.74 1.59 -14.57
C LEU A 164 -47.43 0.32 -14.04
N VAL A 165 -48.42 0.46 -13.15
CA VAL A 165 -49.20 -0.66 -12.61
C VAL A 165 -50.27 -1.11 -13.60
N ALA A 166 -50.93 -0.18 -14.30
CA ALA A 166 -51.95 -0.50 -15.28
C ALA A 166 -51.42 -1.29 -16.50
N ASN A 167 -50.14 -1.10 -16.87
CA ASN A 167 -49.60 -1.62 -18.12
C ASN A 167 -48.69 -2.87 -17.98
N ARG A 168 -48.54 -3.45 -16.78
CA ARG A 168 -47.72 -4.68 -16.56
C ARG A 168 -48.51 -5.98 -16.55
N ILE A 169 -49.84 -5.94 -16.66
CA ILE A 169 -50.68 -7.15 -16.78
C ILE A 169 -51.32 -7.21 -18.18
N GLY A 170 -50.52 -7.01 -19.22
CA GLY A 170 -50.82 -7.55 -20.55
C GLY A 170 -50.50 -9.04 -20.56
N PRO A 171 -51.19 -9.88 -21.37
CA PRO A 171 -50.91 -11.31 -21.40
C PRO A 171 -49.43 -11.51 -21.71
N THR A 172 -48.77 -12.33 -20.91
CA THR A 172 -47.41 -12.80 -21.15
C THR A 172 -47.26 -13.11 -22.64
N VAL A 173 -46.53 -12.27 -23.38
CA VAL A 173 -46.01 -12.66 -24.68
C VAL A 173 -44.98 -13.73 -24.33
N ILE A 174 -45.40 -14.99 -24.36
CA ILE A 174 -44.47 -16.10 -24.48
C ILE A 174 -43.80 -15.86 -25.82
N VAL A 175 -42.61 -15.28 -25.78
CA VAL A 175 -41.71 -15.31 -26.92
C VAL A 175 -41.34 -16.79 -27.05
N GLU A 176 -42.09 -17.50 -27.88
CA GLU A 176 -41.68 -18.83 -28.31
C GLU A 176 -40.35 -18.64 -29.03
N ALA A 177 -39.27 -18.96 -28.31
CA ALA A 177 -37.94 -18.98 -28.88
C ALA A 177 -37.94 -20.04 -29.97
N LYS A 178 -38.18 -19.61 -31.21
CA LYS A 178 -37.95 -20.43 -32.40
C LYS A 178 -36.51 -20.92 -32.33
N HIS A 179 -36.34 -22.18 -31.96
CA HIS A 179 -35.05 -22.85 -31.85
C HIS A 179 -34.29 -22.68 -33.18
N PRO A 180 -33.22 -21.89 -33.24
CA PRO A 180 -32.47 -21.76 -34.47
C PRO A 180 -31.43 -22.88 -34.54
N ALA A 181 -31.69 -23.80 -35.46
CA ALA A 181 -30.72 -24.56 -36.23
C ALA A 181 -29.75 -25.51 -35.48
N ASP A 182 -30.05 -26.80 -35.61
CA ASP A 182 -29.12 -27.91 -35.88
C ASP A 182 -27.66 -27.68 -35.47
N ASP A 183 -27.33 -28.14 -34.26
CA ASP A 183 -26.02 -28.11 -33.60
C ASP A 183 -24.91 -28.88 -34.35
N SER A 184 -25.15 -29.38 -35.56
CA SER A 184 -24.19 -30.16 -36.35
C SER A 184 -23.21 -29.31 -37.17
N GLN A 185 -23.35 -27.99 -37.20
CA GLN A 185 -22.44 -27.09 -37.93
C GLN A 185 -21.43 -26.43 -36.96
N PRO A 186 -20.11 -26.66 -37.12
CA PRO A 186 -19.11 -26.02 -36.27
C PRO A 186 -18.99 -24.51 -36.55
N TRP A 187 -18.62 -23.74 -35.53
CA TRP A 187 -18.66 -22.26 -35.50
C TRP A 187 -17.63 -21.53 -36.39
N TRP A 188 -16.85 -22.24 -37.20
CA TRP A 188 -15.78 -21.65 -38.02
C TRP A 188 -16.12 -21.75 -39.53
N PRO A 189 -15.77 -20.75 -40.36
CA PRO A 189 -16.10 -20.74 -41.79
C PRO A 189 -15.28 -21.78 -42.57
N PRO A 190 -15.81 -22.44 -43.61
CA PRO A 190 -15.10 -23.50 -44.34
C PRO A 190 -13.78 -23.01 -44.96
N ILE A 191 -12.73 -23.85 -44.93
CA ILE A 191 -11.41 -23.54 -45.50
C ILE A 191 -11.58 -23.35 -47.02
N PRO A 192 -11.10 -22.23 -47.61
CA PRO A 192 -11.03 -22.09 -49.06
C PRO A 192 -10.15 -23.19 -49.66
N THR A 193 -10.67 -23.97 -50.62
CA THR A 193 -9.87 -24.98 -51.33
C THR A 193 -8.78 -24.32 -52.17
N ALA A 194 -7.58 -24.91 -52.18
CA ALA A 194 -6.44 -24.44 -52.97
C ALA A 194 -6.81 -24.29 -54.46
N PRO A 195 -6.30 -23.26 -55.16
CA PRO A 195 -6.51 -23.12 -56.60
C PRO A 195 -5.91 -24.33 -57.35
N PRO A 196 -6.55 -24.78 -58.44
CA PRO A 196 -6.08 -25.94 -59.20
C PRO A 196 -4.66 -25.68 -59.74
N GLN A 197 -3.78 -26.67 -59.61
CA GLN A 197 -2.47 -26.66 -60.26
C GLN A 197 -2.66 -26.73 -61.79
N PRO A 198 -1.87 -26.02 -62.59
CA PRO A 198 -1.87 -26.21 -64.04
C PRO A 198 -1.37 -27.62 -64.36
N GLU A 199 -2.14 -28.38 -65.14
CA GLU A 199 -1.67 -29.63 -65.75
C GLU A 199 -0.62 -29.34 -66.84
N PRO A 200 0.32 -30.28 -67.10
CA PRO A 200 1.48 -30.09 -67.98
C PRO A 200 1.15 -29.90 -69.47
#